data_AF-A0A066RMG6-F1
#
_entry.id   AF-A0A066RMG6-F1
#
_cell.length_a   1.000
_cell.length_b   1.000
_cell.length_c   1.000
_cell.angle_alpha   90.00
_cell.angle_beta   90.00
_cell.angle_gamma   90.00
#
_symmetry.space_group_name_H-M   'P 1'
#
loop_
_entity.id
_entity.type
_entity.pdbx_description
1 polymer ?
#
loop_
_entity_poly.entity_id
_entity_poly.type
_entity_poly.pdbx_seq_one_letter_code
_entity_poly.pdbx_strand_id
1 'polypeptide(L)'
;MFKINQKQKLTVSVLIAALFSPAGLAQENKFQLKMKPLTGSSFMQWVSFAPSYRQPELQIVFSFSEAKQMLGDRFHLNETLLIKGPKGKVLLQEPHFESECQFEAYYPEEDVINFTCGHEAETLISLQTGEYLYGNPEKAVYSPNGRYRYTNYYNGQDSEYCLQEKIDGNWKTIYGHQEGDFLNLWRVKKIYWVNNQQFAFIKSARTASEKLKFFLVDL
;
A
#
# COMPACT_ATOMS: atom_id res chain seq x y z
N MET A 1 35.67 -16.08 -74.87
CA MET A 1 36.87 -15.74 -74.07
C MET A 1 36.47 -14.73 -73.00
N PHE A 2 36.63 -15.10 -71.75
CA PHE A 2 36.28 -14.33 -70.56
C PHE A 2 37.18 -13.09 -70.39
N LYS A 3 36.60 -11.97 -69.95
CA LYS A 3 36.97 -11.32 -68.68
C LYS A 3 35.99 -10.17 -68.36
N ILE A 4 35.09 -10.48 -67.42
CA ILE A 4 34.30 -9.51 -66.67
C ILE A 4 35.25 -8.80 -65.71
N ASN A 5 35.31 -7.46 -65.75
CA ASN A 5 36.06 -6.68 -64.76
C ASN A 5 35.08 -6.01 -63.79
N GLN A 6 35.27 -6.35 -62.52
CA GLN A 6 34.56 -5.89 -61.35
C GLN A 6 34.81 -4.40 -61.10
N LYS A 7 33.77 -3.63 -60.75
CA LYS A 7 33.89 -2.54 -59.78
C LYS A 7 32.66 -2.50 -58.85
N GLN A 8 32.88 -3.09 -57.68
CA GLN A 8 32.54 -2.58 -56.34
C GLN A 8 31.09 -2.15 -56.09
N LYS A 9 30.31 -3.06 -55.49
CA LYS A 9 29.20 -2.70 -54.61
C LYS A 9 29.77 -2.33 -53.24
N LEU A 10 29.50 -1.10 -52.80
CA LEU A 10 29.75 -0.67 -51.43
C LEU A 10 28.70 -1.34 -50.53
N THR A 11 29.12 -2.29 -49.70
CA THR A 11 28.27 -2.85 -48.65
C THR A 11 28.38 -1.94 -47.43
N VAL A 12 27.32 -1.19 -47.12
CA VAL A 12 27.22 -0.46 -45.86
C VAL A 12 26.76 -1.45 -44.79
N SER A 13 27.71 -1.96 -44.02
CA SER A 13 27.41 -2.72 -42.81
C SER A 13 27.03 -1.74 -41.71
N VAL A 14 25.73 -1.64 -41.41
CA VAL A 14 25.24 -0.92 -40.22
C VAL A 14 25.53 -1.81 -39.01
N LEU A 15 26.56 -1.46 -38.24
CA LEU A 15 26.77 -2.01 -36.90
C LEU A 15 25.70 -1.41 -35.97
N ILE A 16 24.67 -2.18 -35.66
CA ILE A 16 23.77 -1.86 -34.55
C ILE A 16 24.54 -2.22 -33.27
N ALA A 17 25.23 -1.24 -32.69
CA ALA A 17 25.73 -1.35 -31.33
C ALA A 17 24.52 -1.32 -30.40
N ALA A 18 24.10 -2.50 -29.94
CA ALA A 18 23.15 -2.62 -28.85
C ALA A 18 23.81 -2.02 -27.59
N LEU A 19 23.46 -0.77 -27.29
CA LEU A 19 23.72 -0.16 -26.00
C LEU A 19 22.84 -0.86 -24.97
N PHE A 20 23.35 -1.96 -24.41
CA PHE A 20 22.88 -2.47 -23.14
C PHE A 20 23.19 -1.42 -22.09
N SER A 21 22.21 -0.55 -21.82
CA SER A 21 22.21 0.17 -20.56
C SER A 21 22.03 -0.88 -19.46
N PRO A 22 22.99 -1.08 -18.55
CA PRO A 22 22.69 -1.87 -17.36
C PRO A 22 21.55 -1.14 -16.68
N ALA A 23 20.40 -1.81 -16.57
CA ALA A 23 19.34 -1.38 -15.68
C ALA A 23 20.01 -1.20 -14.32
N GLY A 24 20.24 0.05 -13.93
CA GLY A 24 20.74 0.38 -12.61
C GLY A 24 19.76 -0.28 -11.65
N LEU A 25 20.24 -1.25 -10.88
CA LEU A 25 19.57 -1.69 -9.68
C LEU A 25 19.39 -0.42 -8.85
N ALA A 26 18.19 0.16 -8.91
CA ALA A 26 17.81 1.22 -7.99
C ALA A 26 17.89 0.57 -6.61
N GLN A 27 18.95 0.90 -5.87
CA GLN A 27 19.06 0.56 -4.48
C GLN A 27 17.87 1.25 -3.80
N GLU A 28 16.85 0.49 -3.45
CA GLU A 28 15.72 1.01 -2.67
C GLU A 28 16.31 1.55 -1.37
N ASN A 29 16.35 2.88 -1.25
CA ASN A 29 16.70 3.53 0.00
C ASN A 29 15.62 3.16 1.01
N LYS A 30 15.91 2.17 1.84
CA LYS A 30 15.02 1.72 2.90
C LYS A 30 14.72 2.90 3.82
N PHE A 31 13.47 3.33 3.84
CA PHE A 31 13.01 4.39 4.74
C PHE A 31 13.19 3.93 6.19
N GLN A 32 13.96 4.69 6.97
CA GLN A 32 14.18 4.40 8.38
C GLN A 32 13.30 5.27 9.25
N LEU A 33 12.41 4.64 10.01
CA LEU A 33 11.55 5.33 10.95
C LEU A 33 12.37 5.89 12.12
N LYS A 34 12.44 7.21 12.26
CA LYS A 34 13.15 7.86 13.36
C LYS A 34 12.24 7.94 14.58
N MET A 35 12.40 6.99 15.50
CA MET A 35 11.59 6.89 16.70
C MET A 35 12.33 7.41 17.93
N LYS A 36 11.68 8.30 18.69
CA LYS A 36 12.17 8.81 19.97
C LYS A 36 11.23 8.37 21.10
N PRO A 37 11.71 7.60 22.10
CA PRO A 37 10.90 7.26 23.26
C PRO A 37 10.57 8.52 24.07
N LEU A 38 9.35 8.56 24.63
CA LEU A 38 8.85 9.65 25.46
C LEU A 38 8.45 9.15 26.84
N THR A 39 8.51 10.05 27.83
CA THR A 39 7.78 9.88 29.09
C THR A 39 6.29 10.17 28.87
N GLY A 40 5.42 9.73 29.79
CA GLY A 40 3.99 10.04 29.72
C GLY A 40 3.70 11.55 29.73
N SER A 41 4.44 12.34 30.51
CA SER A 41 4.30 13.81 30.53
C SER A 41 4.72 14.45 29.22
N SER A 42 5.86 14.05 28.65
CA SER A 42 6.33 14.56 27.36
C SER A 42 5.38 14.17 26.22
N PHE A 43 4.81 12.96 26.27
CA PHE A 43 3.78 12.53 25.33
C PHE A 43 2.54 13.43 25.38
N MET A 44 2.01 13.72 26.58
CA MET A 44 0.85 14.61 26.71
C MET A 44 1.13 16.03 26.21
N GLN A 45 2.35 16.53 26.43
CA GLN A 45 2.77 17.82 25.88
C GLN A 45 2.77 17.80 24.35
N TRP A 46 3.33 16.77 23.71
CA TRP A 46 3.31 16.66 22.24
C TRP A 46 1.89 16.56 21.69
N VAL A 47 1.03 15.74 22.31
CA VAL A 47 -0.37 15.60 21.90
C VAL A 47 -1.14 16.91 22.07
N SER A 48 -0.81 17.75 23.04
CA SER A 48 -1.44 19.07 23.18
C SER A 48 -1.13 20.04 22.04
N PHE A 49 -0.05 19.80 21.28
CA PHE A 49 0.27 20.56 20.06
C PHE A 49 -0.37 19.98 18.80
N ALA A 50 -1.01 18.80 18.89
CA ALA A 50 -1.62 18.17 17.73
C ALA A 50 -2.74 19.06 17.18
N PRO A 51 -2.75 19.36 15.87
CA PRO A 51 -3.81 20.14 15.27
C PRO A 51 -5.15 19.42 15.42
N SER A 52 -6.21 20.18 15.62
CA SER A 52 -7.57 19.67 15.40
C SER A 52 -7.86 19.74 13.90
N TYR A 53 -8.12 18.59 13.28
CA TYR A 53 -8.53 18.49 11.89
C TYR A 53 -9.46 17.30 11.73
N ARG A 54 -10.31 17.37 10.70
CA ARG A 54 -11.25 16.30 10.38
C ARG A 54 -10.52 15.23 9.57
N GLN A 55 -10.61 13.98 10.00
CA GLN A 55 -10.20 12.84 9.17
C GLN A 55 -11.11 12.79 7.93
N PRO A 56 -10.58 12.45 6.74
CA PRO A 56 -11.40 12.23 5.55
C PRO A 56 -12.55 11.28 5.86
N GLU A 57 -13.74 11.62 5.36
CA GLU A 57 -14.87 10.70 5.38
C GLU A 57 -14.66 9.68 4.26
N LEU A 58 -14.75 8.40 4.59
CA LEU A 58 -14.57 7.30 3.65
C LEU A 58 -15.94 6.74 3.29
N GLN A 59 -16.31 6.77 2.01
CA GLN A 59 -17.47 6.02 1.55
C GLN A 59 -17.11 4.53 1.54
N ILE A 60 -18.01 3.72 2.10
CA ILE A 60 -17.85 2.26 2.15
C ILE A 60 -19.11 1.62 1.57
N VAL A 61 -18.91 0.74 0.59
CA VAL A 61 -19.98 -0.02 -0.06
C VAL A 61 -19.86 -1.47 0.38
N PHE A 62 -20.69 -1.86 1.35
CA PHE A 62 -20.74 -3.24 1.88
C PHE A 62 -21.59 -4.19 1.02
N SER A 63 -22.40 -3.66 0.11
CA SER A 63 -23.23 -4.48 -0.77
C SER A 63 -22.44 -4.93 -2.00
N PHE A 64 -22.24 -6.24 -2.15
CA PHE A 64 -21.60 -6.81 -3.34
C PHE A 64 -22.34 -6.42 -4.63
N SER A 65 -23.68 -6.42 -4.62
CA SER A 65 -24.46 -6.07 -5.82
C SER A 65 -24.31 -4.61 -6.20
N GLU A 66 -24.24 -3.71 -5.22
CA GLU A 66 -23.99 -2.29 -5.43
C GLU A 66 -22.56 -2.05 -5.94
N ALA A 67 -21.56 -2.65 -5.31
CA ALA A 67 -20.17 -2.56 -5.77
C ALA A 67 -20.02 -3.08 -7.20
N LYS A 68 -20.64 -4.23 -7.52
CA LYS A 68 -20.66 -4.78 -8.89
C LYS A 68 -21.34 -3.84 -9.88
N GLN A 69 -22.43 -3.18 -9.49
CA GLN A 69 -23.09 -2.20 -10.33
C GLN A 69 -22.22 -0.96 -10.57
N MET A 70 -21.54 -0.46 -9.53
CA MET A 70 -20.65 0.69 -9.62
C MET A 70 -19.41 0.41 -10.47
N LEU A 71 -18.85 -0.80 -10.35
CA LEU A 71 -17.63 -1.20 -11.03
C LEU A 71 -17.87 -1.71 -12.46
N GLY A 72 -19.07 -2.21 -12.75
CA GLY A 72 -19.43 -2.75 -14.06
C GLY A 72 -18.44 -3.82 -14.53
N ASP A 73 -18.00 -3.73 -15.79
CA ASP A 73 -17.07 -4.70 -16.40
C ASP A 73 -15.64 -4.66 -15.85
N ARG A 74 -15.32 -3.72 -14.94
CA ARG A 74 -14.02 -3.68 -14.27
C ARG A 74 -13.84 -4.79 -13.26
N PHE A 75 -14.95 -5.34 -12.73
CA PHE A 75 -14.93 -6.29 -11.64
C PHE A 75 -15.88 -7.45 -11.93
N HIS A 76 -15.33 -8.65 -12.00
CA HIS A 76 -16.10 -9.88 -12.04
C HIS A 76 -15.61 -10.83 -10.96
N LEU A 77 -16.58 -11.45 -10.29
CA LEU A 77 -16.35 -12.48 -9.31
C LEU A 77 -17.42 -13.55 -9.60
N ASN A 78 -16.96 -14.69 -10.12
CA ASN A 78 -17.73 -15.90 -10.39
C ASN A 78 -16.75 -17.08 -10.53
N GLU A 79 -16.49 -17.79 -9.45
CA GLU A 79 -15.36 -18.70 -9.16
C GLU A 79 -13.97 -18.07 -9.33
N THR A 80 -13.73 -17.36 -10.42
CA THR A 80 -12.52 -16.58 -10.72
C THR A 80 -12.75 -15.12 -10.39
N LEU A 81 -11.82 -14.50 -9.67
CA LEU A 81 -11.72 -13.06 -9.54
C LEU A 81 -11.07 -12.49 -10.80
N LEU A 82 -11.70 -11.49 -11.43
CA LEU A 82 -11.17 -10.78 -12.58
C LEU A 82 -11.30 -9.27 -12.37
N ILE A 83 -10.16 -8.58 -12.37
CA ILE A 83 -10.07 -7.12 -12.32
C ILE A 83 -9.53 -6.63 -13.66
N LYS A 84 -10.26 -5.69 -14.27
CA LYS A 84 -9.87 -5.05 -15.53
C LYS A 84 -9.60 -3.56 -15.32
N GLY A 85 -8.51 -3.11 -15.90
CA GLY A 85 -8.12 -1.72 -15.98
C GLY A 85 -8.70 -1.01 -17.21
N PRO A 86 -8.16 0.19 -17.52
CA PRO A 86 -8.56 0.95 -18.69
C PRO A 86 -8.47 0.13 -19.98
N LYS A 87 -9.47 0.29 -20.86
CA LYS A 87 -9.59 -0.42 -22.15
C LYS A 87 -9.69 -1.95 -22.02
N GLY A 88 -10.13 -2.46 -20.87
CA GLY A 88 -10.37 -3.89 -20.64
C GLY A 88 -9.10 -4.73 -20.43
N LYS A 89 -7.94 -4.10 -20.22
CA LYS A 89 -6.71 -4.82 -19.87
C LYS A 89 -6.93 -5.60 -18.57
N VAL A 90 -6.66 -6.90 -18.58
CA VAL A 90 -6.67 -7.72 -17.36
C VAL A 90 -5.51 -7.26 -16.46
N LEU A 91 -5.85 -6.82 -15.25
CA LEU A 91 -4.89 -6.43 -14.22
C LEU A 91 -4.64 -7.56 -13.24
N LEU A 92 -5.70 -8.26 -12.84
CA LEU A 92 -5.65 -9.45 -11.98
C LEU A 92 -6.63 -10.49 -12.50
N GLN A 93 -6.21 -11.75 -12.50
CA GLN A 93 -7.08 -12.90 -12.72
C GLN A 93 -6.66 -14.03 -11.78
N GLU A 94 -7.54 -14.40 -10.86
CA GLU A 94 -7.25 -15.39 -9.84
C GLU A 94 -8.34 -16.47 -9.83
N PRO A 95 -8.04 -17.69 -10.31
CA PRO A 95 -9.01 -18.76 -10.35
C PRO A 95 -9.32 -19.29 -8.94
N HIS A 96 -10.53 -19.82 -8.74
CA HIS A 96 -11.01 -20.38 -7.48
C HIS A 96 -11.07 -19.40 -6.29
N PHE A 97 -10.95 -18.10 -6.53
CA PHE A 97 -10.94 -17.07 -5.49
C PHE A 97 -12.20 -17.08 -4.60
N GLU A 98 -13.39 -17.24 -5.18
CA GLU A 98 -14.65 -17.29 -4.40
C GLU A 98 -14.74 -18.47 -3.43
N SER A 99 -13.93 -19.52 -3.65
CA SER A 99 -13.94 -20.68 -2.75
C SER A 99 -13.21 -20.42 -1.43
N GLU A 100 -12.35 -19.40 -1.38
CA GLU A 100 -11.53 -19.07 -0.21
C GLU A 100 -11.82 -17.67 0.35
N CYS A 101 -12.48 -16.81 -0.43
CA CYS A 101 -12.66 -15.40 -0.13
C CYS A 101 -14.10 -14.93 -0.34
N GLN A 102 -14.58 -14.10 0.57
CA GLN A 102 -15.89 -13.45 0.52
C GLN A 102 -15.72 -11.93 0.38
N PHE A 103 -16.55 -11.30 -0.46
CA PHE A 103 -16.60 -9.85 -0.57
C PHE A 103 -16.96 -9.21 0.77
N GLU A 104 -16.15 -8.23 1.21
CA GLU A 104 -16.36 -7.48 2.45
C GLU A 104 -16.84 -6.05 2.14
N ALA A 105 -16.06 -5.32 1.35
CA ALA A 105 -16.34 -3.91 1.07
C ALA A 105 -15.66 -3.42 -0.22
N TYR A 106 -16.22 -2.36 -0.79
CA TYR A 106 -15.58 -1.52 -1.81
C TYR A 106 -15.42 -0.09 -1.30
N TYR A 107 -14.24 0.49 -1.52
CA TYR A 107 -13.85 1.86 -1.12
C TYR A 107 -13.69 2.72 -2.39
N PRO A 108 -14.72 3.46 -2.83
CA PRO A 108 -14.72 4.14 -4.12
C PRO A 108 -13.63 5.21 -4.28
N GLU A 109 -13.35 5.98 -3.23
CA GLU A 109 -12.38 7.08 -3.28
C GLU A 109 -10.93 6.59 -3.41
N GLU A 110 -10.67 5.36 -2.98
CA GLU A 110 -9.36 4.73 -3.10
C GLU A 110 -9.27 3.74 -4.26
N ASP A 111 -10.41 3.40 -4.87
CA ASP A 111 -10.53 2.37 -5.91
C ASP A 111 -9.96 1.03 -5.42
N VAL A 112 -10.34 0.64 -4.19
CA VAL A 112 -9.87 -0.57 -3.50
C VAL A 112 -11.06 -1.46 -3.15
N ILE A 113 -10.90 -2.76 -3.37
CA ILE A 113 -11.83 -3.78 -2.91
C ILE A 113 -11.20 -4.59 -1.77
N ASN A 114 -12.01 -4.96 -0.79
CA ASN A 114 -11.62 -5.80 0.35
C ASN A 114 -12.41 -7.10 0.33
N PHE A 115 -11.69 -8.19 0.59
CA PHE A 115 -12.23 -9.51 0.80
C PHE A 115 -11.81 -10.04 2.16
N THR A 116 -12.70 -10.79 2.80
CA THR A 116 -12.37 -11.62 3.94
C THR A 116 -12.07 -13.02 3.42
N CYS A 117 -10.83 -13.48 3.57
CA CYS A 117 -10.36 -14.77 3.10
C CYS A 117 -10.08 -15.73 4.27
N GLY A 118 -9.44 -16.87 4.00
CA GLY A 118 -9.05 -17.87 5.01
C GLY A 118 -8.44 -17.24 6.28
N HIS A 119 -8.81 -17.80 7.44
CA HIS A 119 -8.49 -17.26 8.76
C HIS A 119 -8.97 -15.82 9.00
N GLU A 120 -10.03 -15.38 8.32
CA GLU A 120 -10.57 -14.02 8.40
C GLU A 120 -9.59 -12.95 7.92
N ALA A 121 -8.57 -13.35 7.14
CA ALA A 121 -7.57 -12.43 6.62
C ALA A 121 -8.20 -11.38 5.69
N GLU A 122 -7.81 -10.12 5.85
CA GLU A 122 -8.18 -9.03 4.96
C GLU A 122 -7.29 -9.06 3.71
N THR A 123 -7.91 -9.27 2.56
CA THR A 123 -7.28 -9.24 1.25
C THR A 123 -7.74 -8.01 0.50
N LEU A 124 -6.89 -6.98 0.50
CA LEU A 124 -7.15 -5.70 -0.15
C LEU A 124 -6.50 -5.66 -1.52
N ILE A 125 -7.24 -5.21 -2.55
CA ILE A 125 -6.76 -5.19 -3.92
C ILE A 125 -7.04 -3.82 -4.55
N SER A 126 -6.01 -3.24 -5.16
CA SER A 126 -6.14 -2.02 -5.98
C SER A 126 -6.84 -2.34 -7.29
N LEU A 127 -7.97 -1.69 -7.57
CA LEU A 127 -8.65 -1.79 -8.86
C LEU A 127 -7.96 -0.97 -9.97
N GLN A 128 -6.96 -0.14 -9.61
CA GLN A 128 -6.15 0.62 -10.56
C GLN A 128 -4.98 -0.20 -11.10
N THR A 129 -4.35 -1.02 -10.24
CA THR A 129 -3.12 -1.76 -10.58
C THR A 129 -3.31 -3.28 -10.60
N GLY A 130 -4.32 -3.81 -9.91
CA GLY A 130 -4.49 -5.25 -9.66
C GLY A 130 -3.59 -5.80 -8.56
N GLU A 131 -2.80 -4.94 -7.90
CA GLU A 131 -1.87 -5.34 -6.85
C GLU A 131 -2.60 -5.49 -5.51
N TYR A 132 -2.18 -6.48 -4.71
CA TYR A 132 -2.58 -6.57 -3.31
C TYR A 132 -1.97 -5.42 -2.51
N LEU A 133 -2.76 -4.89 -1.59
CA LEU A 133 -2.40 -3.73 -0.79
C LEU A 133 -2.19 -4.11 0.67
N TYR A 134 -1.23 -3.43 1.27
CA TYR A 134 -1.03 -3.44 2.71
C TYR A 134 -1.83 -2.30 3.32
N GLY A 135 -2.72 -2.59 4.28
CA GLY A 135 -3.44 -1.58 5.03
C GLY A 135 -4.86 -1.32 4.52
N ASN A 136 -5.81 -1.38 5.46
CA ASN A 136 -7.23 -1.17 5.21
C ASN A 136 -7.58 0.34 5.23
N PRO A 137 -8.18 0.90 4.17
CA PRO A 137 -8.66 2.29 4.14
C PRO A 137 -9.53 2.69 5.34
N GLU A 138 -10.40 1.78 5.81
CA GLU A 138 -11.30 2.01 6.95
C GLU A 138 -10.53 2.25 8.25
N LYS A 139 -9.34 1.65 8.37
CA LYS A 139 -8.50 1.72 9.58
C LYS A 139 -7.46 2.83 9.51
N ALA A 140 -7.49 3.65 8.45
CA ALA A 140 -6.49 4.68 8.22
C ALA A 140 -6.65 5.89 9.15
N VAL A 141 -5.52 6.39 9.63
CA VAL A 141 -5.41 7.68 10.32
C VAL A 141 -4.46 8.58 9.53
N TYR A 142 -5.04 9.57 8.87
CA TYR A 142 -4.38 10.48 7.95
C TYR A 142 -3.68 11.61 8.70
N SER A 143 -2.53 12.02 8.20
CA SER A 143 -1.85 13.26 8.58
C SER A 143 -2.70 14.50 8.21
N PRO A 144 -2.45 15.68 8.80
CA PRO A 144 -3.31 16.86 8.61
C PRO A 144 -3.42 17.33 7.15
N ASN A 145 -2.35 17.19 6.36
CA ASN A 145 -2.37 17.49 4.93
C ASN A 145 -2.78 16.30 4.05
N GLY A 146 -3.10 15.14 4.64
CA GLY A 146 -3.48 13.92 3.93
C GLY A 146 -2.36 13.28 3.11
N ARG A 147 -1.09 13.68 3.28
CA ARG A 147 0.04 13.10 2.52
C ARG A 147 0.45 11.73 3.05
N TYR A 148 0.43 11.56 4.37
CA TYR A 148 0.74 10.29 5.03
C TYR A 148 -0.48 9.73 5.71
N ARG A 149 -0.52 8.40 5.86
CA ARG A 149 -1.47 7.72 6.73
C ARG A 149 -0.82 6.55 7.45
N TYR A 150 -1.26 6.35 8.67
CA TYR A 150 -1.02 5.12 9.42
C TYR A 150 -2.22 4.20 9.23
N THR A 151 -2.01 2.92 8.96
CA THR A 151 -3.09 1.95 8.82
C THR A 151 -2.63 0.56 9.24
N ASN A 152 -3.55 -0.39 9.28
CA ASN A 152 -3.27 -1.80 9.46
C ASN A 152 -4.22 -2.66 8.63
N TYR A 153 -3.86 -3.93 8.50
CA TYR A 153 -4.75 -4.98 8.02
C TYR A 153 -4.49 -6.26 8.81
N TYR A 154 -5.48 -7.16 8.88
CA TYR A 154 -5.37 -8.44 9.56
C TYR A 154 -4.95 -9.52 8.56
N ASN A 155 -3.84 -10.21 8.84
CA ASN A 155 -3.28 -11.21 7.92
C ASN A 155 -3.75 -12.65 8.18
N GLY A 156 -4.75 -12.83 9.06
CA GLY A 156 -5.25 -14.14 9.49
C GLY A 156 -4.60 -14.67 10.78
N GLN A 157 -3.52 -14.04 11.27
CA GLN A 157 -2.87 -14.39 12.52
C GLN A 157 -2.70 -13.19 13.47
N ASP A 158 -2.34 -12.02 12.94
CA ASP A 158 -2.22 -10.77 13.69
C ASP A 158 -2.50 -9.57 12.77
N SER A 159 -2.67 -8.39 13.36
CA SER A 159 -2.71 -7.15 12.61
C SER A 159 -1.30 -6.70 12.24
N GLU A 160 -1.08 -6.46 10.95
CA GLU A 160 0.14 -5.84 10.43
C GLU A 160 -0.08 -4.35 10.24
N TYR A 161 0.87 -3.55 10.73
CA TYR A 161 0.75 -2.11 10.79
C TYR A 161 1.76 -1.46 9.85
N CYS A 162 1.32 -0.49 9.07
CA CYS A 162 2.17 0.18 8.10
C CYS A 162 1.96 1.69 8.09
N LEU A 163 2.98 2.38 7.58
CA LEU A 163 2.90 3.78 7.22
C LEU A 163 2.92 3.90 5.71
N GLN A 164 2.02 4.71 5.17
CA GLN A 164 1.90 4.93 3.74
C GLN A 164 2.00 6.41 3.41
N GLU A 165 2.56 6.69 2.25
CA GLU A 165 2.64 8.02 1.63
C GLU A 165 1.82 8.02 0.33
N LYS A 166 1.12 9.11 0.08
CA LYS A 166 0.41 9.34 -1.17
C LYS A 166 1.39 9.87 -2.22
N ILE A 167 1.73 9.03 -3.20
CA ILE A 167 2.64 9.32 -4.31
C ILE A 167 1.86 9.13 -5.61
N ASP A 168 1.81 10.16 -6.46
CA ASP A 168 1.08 10.15 -7.73
C ASP A 168 -0.38 9.64 -7.59
N GLY A 169 -1.06 10.12 -6.54
CA GLY A 169 -2.44 9.76 -6.23
C GLY A 169 -2.64 8.40 -5.56
N ASN A 170 -1.59 7.58 -5.46
CA ASN A 170 -1.64 6.22 -4.94
C ASN A 170 -0.98 6.11 -3.57
N TRP A 171 -1.53 5.26 -2.71
CA TRP A 171 -0.91 4.94 -1.44
C TRP A 171 0.23 3.94 -1.63
N LYS A 172 1.42 4.31 -1.18
CA LYS A 172 2.61 3.45 -1.20
C LYS A 172 3.10 3.24 0.22
N THR A 173 3.33 1.98 0.57
CA THR A 173 3.88 1.62 1.88
C THR A 173 5.34 2.06 1.96
N ILE A 174 5.63 2.98 2.88
CA ILE A 174 6.98 3.48 3.14
C ILE A 174 7.60 2.84 4.39
N TYR A 175 6.79 2.21 5.25
CA TYR A 175 7.28 1.49 6.42
C TYR A 175 6.31 0.37 6.85
N GLY A 176 6.84 -0.73 7.38
CA GLY A 176 6.05 -1.81 7.99
C GLY A 176 5.81 -3.05 7.12
N HIS A 177 6.27 -3.06 5.86
CA HIS A 177 6.12 -4.20 4.94
C HIS A 177 7.24 -5.25 5.08
N GLN A 178 8.43 -4.88 5.55
CA GLN A 178 9.54 -5.83 5.69
C GLN A 178 9.59 -6.46 7.09
N GLU A 179 10.06 -7.70 7.15
CA GLU A 179 10.27 -8.44 8.38
C GLU A 179 11.18 -7.63 9.33
N GLY A 180 10.69 -7.34 10.54
CA GLY A 180 11.37 -6.50 11.54
C GLY A 180 10.89 -5.04 11.58
N ASP A 181 10.42 -4.45 10.48
CA ASP A 181 9.90 -3.08 10.48
C ASP A 181 8.52 -3.00 11.13
N PHE A 182 7.69 -4.02 10.91
CA PHE A 182 6.39 -4.12 11.57
C PHE A 182 6.52 -4.10 13.09
N LEU A 183 7.61 -4.64 13.67
CA LEU A 183 7.79 -4.71 15.13
C LEU A 183 7.79 -3.35 15.80
N ASN A 184 8.21 -2.30 15.11
CA ASN A 184 8.26 -0.95 15.66
C ASN A 184 6.85 -0.35 15.80
N LEU A 185 6.00 -0.54 14.79
CA LEU A 185 4.60 -0.11 14.77
C LEU A 185 3.61 -1.19 15.22
N TRP A 186 4.10 -2.34 15.68
CA TRP A 186 3.25 -3.41 16.18
C TRP A 186 2.54 -3.00 17.47
N ARG A 187 1.24 -3.28 17.54
CA ARG A 187 0.35 -3.00 18.68
C ARG A 187 0.31 -1.52 19.10
N VAL A 188 0.25 -0.61 18.13
CA VAL A 188 -0.11 0.78 18.43
C VAL A 188 -1.56 0.79 18.90
N LYS A 189 -1.78 1.31 20.11
CA LYS A 189 -3.11 1.50 20.67
C LYS A 189 -3.78 2.75 20.11
N LYS A 190 -3.00 3.81 19.91
CA LYS A 190 -3.49 5.09 19.40
C LYS A 190 -2.36 5.93 18.84
N ILE A 191 -2.66 6.66 17.77
CA ILE A 191 -1.77 7.59 17.08
C ILE A 191 -2.34 9.01 17.13
N TYR A 192 -1.46 10.00 17.19
CA TYR A 192 -1.77 11.43 17.14
C TYR A 192 -0.77 12.11 16.21
N TRP A 193 -1.23 12.56 15.06
CA TRP A 193 -0.41 13.41 14.21
C TRP A 193 -0.20 14.76 14.89
N VAL A 194 1.06 15.12 15.18
CA VAL A 194 1.39 16.40 15.80
C VAL A 194 1.62 17.49 14.76
N ASN A 195 1.96 17.10 13.53
CA ASN A 195 1.93 17.92 12.32
C ASN A 195 1.95 17.00 11.08
N ASN A 196 2.34 17.53 9.91
CA ASN A 196 2.36 16.81 8.65
C ASN A 196 3.50 15.77 8.51
N GLN A 197 4.54 15.84 9.35
CA GLN A 197 5.74 15.00 9.27
C GLN A 197 6.02 14.26 10.58
N GLN A 198 5.22 14.50 11.62
CA GLN A 198 5.46 13.93 12.93
C GLN A 198 4.17 13.37 13.53
N PHE A 199 4.29 12.24 14.20
CA PHE A 199 3.21 11.70 15.02
C PHE A 199 3.72 11.12 16.33
N ALA A 200 2.91 11.22 17.37
CA ALA A 200 3.12 10.54 18.63
C ALA A 200 2.18 9.34 18.74
N PHE A 201 2.63 8.25 19.35
CA PHE A 201 1.78 7.08 19.55
C PHE A 201 1.99 6.37 20.88
N ILE A 202 0.97 5.61 21.28
CA ILE A 202 0.97 4.74 22.45
C ILE A 202 1.12 3.31 21.98
N LYS A 203 2.15 2.61 22.44
CA LYS A 203 2.33 1.17 22.21
C LYS A 203 1.73 0.40 23.39
N SER A 204 0.90 -0.60 23.08
CA SER A 204 0.35 -1.46 24.12
C SER A 204 1.44 -2.34 24.73
N ALA A 205 1.23 -2.68 25.99
CA ALA A 205 2.06 -3.61 26.74
C ALA A 205 1.84 -5.04 26.24
N ARG A 206 2.87 -5.90 26.29
CA ARG A 206 2.73 -7.32 25.90
C ARG A 206 1.92 -8.11 26.92
N THR A 207 1.99 -7.71 28.18
CA THR A 207 1.33 -8.33 29.33
C THR A 207 0.67 -7.27 30.20
N ALA A 208 -0.26 -7.65 31.08
CA ALA A 208 -0.92 -6.72 31.99
C ALA A 208 0.04 -6.02 32.99
N SER A 209 1.24 -6.60 33.22
CA SER A 209 2.26 -6.05 34.12
C SER A 209 3.23 -5.07 33.43
N GLU A 210 3.27 -5.04 32.09
CA GLU A 210 4.11 -4.11 31.36
C GLU A 210 3.49 -2.70 31.31
N LYS A 211 4.33 -1.66 31.43
CA LYS A 211 3.89 -0.27 31.31
C LYS A 211 3.70 0.10 29.83
N LEU A 212 2.71 0.96 29.57
CA LEU A 212 2.55 1.60 28.26
C LEU A 212 3.83 2.34 27.87
N LYS A 213 4.17 2.30 26.58
CA LYS A 213 5.33 3.01 26.02
C LYS A 213 4.83 4.08 25.06
N PHE A 214 5.51 5.22 25.06
CA PHE A 214 5.16 6.39 24.27
C PHE A 214 6.32 6.71 23.33
N PHE A 215 6.01 7.09 22.11
CA PHE A 215 7.01 7.42 21.10
C PHE A 215 6.59 8.65 20.31
N LEU A 216 7.57 9.45 19.89
CA LEU A 216 7.47 10.41 18.80
C LEU A 216 8.14 9.80 17.57
N VAL A 217 7.58 10.04 16.41
CA VAL A 217 8.09 9.61 15.12
C VAL A 217 8.27 10.82 14.22
N ASP A 218 9.43 10.90 13.58
CA ASP A 218 9.76 11.90 12.56
C ASP A 218 9.87 11.20 11.19
N LEU A 219 9.13 11.71 10.20
CA LEU A 219 9.08 11.22 8.82
C LEU A 219 10.05 11.95 7.88
#